data_AF-B6BGC0-F1
#
_entry.id   AF-B6BGC0-F1
#
_cell.length_a   1.000
_cell.length_b   1.000
_cell.length_c   1.000
_cell.angle_alpha   90.00
_cell.angle_beta   90.00
_cell.angle_gamma   90.00
#
_symmetry.space_group_name_H-M   'P 1'
#
loop_
_entity.id
_entity.type
_entity.pdbx_description
1 polymer ?
#
loop_
_entity_poly.entity_id
_entity_poly.type
_entity_poly.pdbx_seq_one_letter_code
_entity_poly.pdbx_strand_id
1 'polypeptide(L)'
;MPILTPDYSTINHEEMASAIGLKIKHIPILINSFLNETPPILIVLEEGIKDRNYSNIKAHAHAIKGSAGNLRFDEIYEMSKELEFAGSDAKEDFEYEAYLQAIKDAIATISAV
;
A
#
# COMPACT_ATOMS: atom_id res chain seq x y z
N MET A 1 -12.95 5.85 -4.60
CA MET A 1 -12.95 6.42 -3.22
C MET A 1 -12.34 7.83 -3.28
N PRO A 2 -12.42 8.73 -2.27
CA PRO A 2 -11.48 9.84 -2.19
C PRO A 2 -10.04 9.34 -1.95
N ILE A 3 -9.05 10.10 -2.44
CA ILE A 3 -7.64 9.92 -2.06
C ILE A 3 -7.49 10.26 -0.58
N LEU A 4 -6.74 9.43 0.14
CA LEU A 4 -6.54 9.55 1.58
C LEU A 4 -5.11 10.01 1.88
N THR A 5 -4.92 10.67 3.02
CA THR A 5 -3.60 11.11 3.50
C THR A 5 -3.39 10.62 4.94
N PRO A 6 -3.31 9.30 5.17
CA PRO A 6 -3.12 8.74 6.50
C PRO A 6 -1.72 9.06 7.04
N ASP A 7 -1.60 9.09 8.36
CA ASP A 7 -0.33 9.20 9.07
C ASP A 7 -0.19 8.03 10.05
N TYR A 8 0.76 7.15 9.77
CA TYR A 8 1.04 5.95 10.56
C TYR A 8 2.20 6.14 11.56
N SER A 9 2.71 7.37 11.73
CA SER A 9 3.83 7.65 12.65
C SER A 9 3.50 7.37 14.13
N THR A 10 2.22 7.32 14.48
CA THR A 10 1.71 7.08 15.83
C THR A 10 0.92 5.77 15.97
N ILE A 11 1.14 4.83 15.04
CA ILE A 11 0.41 3.56 15.03
C ILE A 11 0.61 2.76 16.32
N ASN A 12 -0.48 2.19 16.83
CA ASN A 12 -0.49 1.38 18.04
C ASN A 12 -0.13 -0.09 17.70
N HIS A 13 1.10 -0.50 18.03
CA HIS A 13 1.60 -1.85 17.71
C HIS A 13 0.92 -2.94 18.55
N GLU A 14 0.48 -2.64 19.77
CA GLU A 14 -0.29 -3.57 20.60
C GLU A 14 -1.65 -3.88 19.96
N GLU A 15 -2.36 -2.85 19.49
CA GLU A 15 -3.64 -3.01 18.79
C GLU A 15 -3.46 -3.75 17.46
N MET A 16 -2.44 -3.38 16.67
CA MET A 16 -2.11 -4.10 15.43
C MET A 16 -1.84 -5.58 15.72
N ALA A 17 -0.98 -5.89 16.70
CA ALA A 17 -0.66 -7.26 17.09
C ALA A 17 -1.91 -8.04 17.49
N SER A 18 -2.79 -7.43 18.31
CA SER A 18 -4.05 -8.05 18.70
C SER A 18 -4.98 -8.28 17.52
N ALA A 19 -5.07 -7.32 16.59
CA ALA A 19 -5.95 -7.39 15.43
C ALA A 19 -5.54 -8.47 14.43
N ILE A 20 -4.24 -8.74 14.30
CA ILE A 20 -3.71 -9.77 13.39
C ILE A 20 -3.39 -11.10 14.10
N GLY A 21 -3.70 -11.22 15.40
CA GLY A 21 -3.55 -12.45 16.16
C GLY A 21 -2.10 -12.84 16.49
N LEU A 22 -1.20 -11.86 16.59
CA LEU A 22 0.22 -12.07 16.85
C LEU A 22 0.67 -11.45 18.18
N LYS A 23 1.84 -11.88 18.65
CA LYS A 23 2.51 -11.22 19.79
C LYS A 23 3.21 -9.96 19.30
N ILE A 24 3.15 -8.88 20.09
CA ILE A 24 3.78 -7.59 19.77
C ILE A 24 5.25 -7.70 19.35
N LYS A 25 6.00 -8.65 19.93
CA LYS A 25 7.41 -8.90 19.59
C LYS A 25 7.64 -9.25 18.10
N HIS A 26 6.60 -9.64 17.37
CA HIS A 26 6.66 -9.97 15.94
C HIS A 26 6.28 -8.78 15.04
N ILE A 27 5.73 -7.70 15.58
CA ILE A 27 5.35 -6.53 14.77
C ILE A 27 6.55 -5.85 14.11
N PRO A 28 7.69 -5.60 14.79
CA PRO A 28 8.83 -4.95 14.16
C PRO A 28 9.34 -5.68 12.92
N ILE A 29 9.44 -7.02 12.96
CA ILE A 29 9.92 -7.80 11.80
C ILE A 29 8.93 -7.74 10.64
N LEU A 30 7.62 -7.73 10.90
CA LEU A 30 6.62 -7.66 9.85
C LEU A 30 6.55 -6.27 9.20
N ILE A 31 6.63 -5.20 10.00
CA ILE A 31 6.73 -3.83 9.48
C ILE A 31 8.01 -3.68 8.64
N ASN A 32 9.13 -4.19 9.13
CA ASN A 32 10.39 -4.16 8.36
C ASN A 32 10.29 -4.96 7.06
N SER A 33 9.66 -6.13 7.05
CA SER A 33 9.39 -6.87 5.82
C SER A 33 8.56 -6.04 4.84
N PHE A 34 7.47 -5.42 5.29
CA PHE A 34 6.64 -4.54 4.48
C PHE A 34 7.44 -3.37 3.88
N LEU A 35 8.24 -2.68 4.71
CA LEU A 35 9.07 -1.54 4.27
C LEU A 35 10.21 -1.93 3.33
N ASN A 36 10.69 -3.17 3.39
CA ASN A 36 11.73 -3.67 2.48
C ASN A 36 11.15 -4.18 1.15
N GLU A 37 9.95 -4.75 1.18
CA GLU A 37 9.32 -5.38 0.01
C GLU A 37 8.55 -4.38 -0.87
N THR A 38 7.97 -3.33 -0.28
CA THR A 38 7.12 -2.37 -1.01
C THR A 38 7.87 -1.41 -1.95
N PRO A 39 9.09 -0.90 -1.67
CA PRO A 39 9.78 0.03 -2.56
C PRO A 39 9.98 -0.49 -4.01
N PRO A 40 10.49 -1.71 -4.26
CA PRO A 40 10.62 -2.19 -5.64
C PRO A 40 9.27 -2.35 -6.34
N ILE A 41 8.20 -2.69 -5.62
CA ILE A 41 6.84 -2.80 -6.17
C ILE A 41 6.32 -1.42 -6.61
N LEU A 42 6.57 -0.38 -5.80
CA LEU A 42 6.18 1.00 -6.11
C LEU A 42 6.88 1.54 -7.36
N ILE A 43 8.15 1.18 -7.58
CA ILE A 43 8.91 1.57 -8.77
C ILE A 43 8.27 0.96 -10.03
N VAL A 44 8.01 -0.36 -10.02
CA VAL A 44 7.40 -1.04 -11.17
C VAL A 44 5.96 -0.57 -11.42
N LEU A 45 5.21 -0.27 -10.36
CA LEU A 45 3.89 0.34 -10.47
C LEU A 45 3.95 1.73 -11.12
N GLU A 46 4.92 2.56 -10.73
CA GLU A 46 5.14 3.88 -11.34
C GLU A 46 5.49 3.78 -12.83
N GLU A 47 6.35 2.85 -13.21
CA GLU A 47 6.66 2.55 -14.62
C GLU A 47 5.40 2.09 -15.37
N GLY A 48 4.61 1.19 -14.77
CA GLY A 48 3.35 0.73 -15.34
C GLY A 48 2.36 1.86 -15.58
N ILE A 49 2.29 2.86 -14.69
CA ILE A 49 1.45 4.05 -14.86
C ILE A 49 1.96 4.90 -16.03
N LYS A 50 3.27 5.20 -16.08
CA LYS A 50 3.89 5.99 -17.17
C LYS A 50 3.65 5.37 -18.54
N ASP A 51 3.77 4.04 -18.63
CA ASP A 51 3.61 3.29 -19.88
C ASP A 51 2.15 2.94 -20.20
N ARG A 52 1.18 3.35 -19.35
CA ARG A 52 -0.24 2.95 -19.43
C ARG A 52 -0.42 1.43 -19.51
N ASN A 53 0.45 0.68 -18.84
CA ASN A 53 0.38 -0.77 -18.78
C ASN A 53 -0.57 -1.21 -17.66
N TYR A 54 -1.87 -1.22 -17.97
CA TYR A 54 -2.94 -1.52 -17.00
C TYR A 54 -2.81 -2.90 -16.34
N SER A 55 -2.28 -3.90 -17.06
CA SER A 55 -2.01 -5.22 -16.48
C SER A 55 -0.90 -5.15 -15.42
N ASN A 56 0.13 -4.36 -15.66
CA ASN A 56 1.21 -4.12 -14.72
C ASN A 56 0.70 -3.36 -13.48
N ILE A 57 -0.08 -2.30 -13.70
CA ILE A 57 -0.73 -1.51 -12.64
C ILE A 57 -1.56 -2.42 -11.74
N LYS A 58 -2.46 -3.22 -12.32
CA LYS A 58 -3.31 -4.17 -11.60
C LYS A 58 -2.46 -5.12 -10.73
N ALA A 59 -1.47 -5.76 -11.32
CA ALA A 59 -0.68 -6.79 -10.64
C ALA A 59 0.10 -6.22 -9.44
N HIS A 60 0.71 -5.04 -9.59
CA HIS A 60 1.53 -4.46 -8.52
C HIS A 60 0.68 -3.74 -7.46
N ALA A 61 -0.43 -3.12 -7.85
CA ALA A 61 -1.42 -2.62 -6.88
C ALA A 61 -2.01 -3.76 -6.03
N HIS A 62 -2.30 -4.92 -6.63
CA HIS A 62 -2.73 -6.12 -5.89
C HIS A 62 -1.70 -6.57 -4.85
N ALA A 63 -0.41 -6.56 -5.20
CA ALA A 63 0.65 -6.93 -4.28
C ALA A 63 0.72 -5.99 -3.07
N ILE A 64 0.69 -4.67 -3.29
CA ILE A 64 0.68 -3.66 -2.20
C ILE A 64 -0.56 -3.85 -1.33
N LYS A 65 -1.75 -4.01 -1.95
CA LYS A 65 -3.00 -4.27 -1.25
C LYS A 65 -2.88 -5.47 -0.31
N GLY A 66 -2.36 -6.59 -0.81
CA GLY A 66 -2.16 -7.80 -0.01
C GLY A 66 -1.25 -7.58 1.19
N SER A 67 -0.09 -6.96 0.97
CA SER A 67 0.88 -6.67 2.04
C SER A 67 0.32 -5.69 3.08
N ALA A 68 -0.39 -4.64 2.65
CA ALA A 68 -1.02 -3.67 3.54
C ALA A 68 -2.15 -4.30 4.38
N GLY A 69 -2.98 -5.14 3.75
CA GLY A 69 -4.09 -5.83 4.43
C GLY A 69 -3.62 -6.77 5.54
N ASN A 70 -2.48 -7.45 5.36
CA ASN A 70 -1.90 -8.32 6.38
C ASN A 70 -1.48 -7.58 7.66
N LEU A 71 -1.24 -6.27 7.57
CA LEU A 71 -0.78 -5.43 8.68
C LEU A 71 -1.80 -4.38 9.11
N ARG A 72 -3.02 -4.40 8.54
CA ARG A 72 -4.08 -3.45 8.87
C ARG A 72 -3.71 -1.99 8.58
N PHE A 73 -2.88 -1.78 7.56
CA PHE A 73 -2.71 -0.46 6.96
C PHE A 73 -3.93 -0.17 6.05
N ASP A 74 -5.08 0.01 6.68
CA ASP A 74 -6.40 -0.05 6.05
C ASP A 74 -6.54 1.03 4.93
N GLU A 75 -5.98 2.23 5.11
CA GLU A 75 -6.02 3.27 4.08
C GLU A 75 -5.09 2.97 2.88
N ILE A 76 -3.92 2.37 3.11
CA ILE A 76 -3.04 1.92 2.01
C ILE A 76 -3.71 0.77 1.26
N TYR A 77 -4.36 -0.14 1.98
CA TYR A 77 -5.16 -1.22 1.40
C TYR A 77 -6.24 -0.67 0.47
N GLU A 78 -7.05 0.29 0.94
CA GLU A 78 -8.16 0.84 0.16
C GLU A 78 -7.65 1.60 -1.08
N MET A 79 -6.62 2.44 -0.96
CA MET A 79 -6.06 3.14 -2.12
C MET A 79 -5.46 2.17 -3.15
N SER A 80 -4.79 1.11 -2.67
CA SER A 80 -4.23 0.07 -3.56
C SER A 80 -5.32 -0.74 -4.25
N LYS A 81 -6.45 -0.98 -3.57
CA LYS A 81 -7.63 -1.65 -4.15
C LYS A 81 -8.23 -0.82 -5.29
N GLU A 82 -8.35 0.49 -5.11
CA GLU A 82 -8.87 1.38 -6.17
C GLU A 82 -7.93 1.40 -7.38
N LEU A 83 -6.60 1.46 -7.18
CA LEU A 83 -5.62 1.32 -8.26
C LEU A 83 -5.72 -0.03 -8.98
N GLU A 84 -5.86 -1.13 -8.22
CA GLU A 84 -6.00 -2.47 -8.78
C GLU A 84 -7.25 -2.58 -9.66
N PHE A 85 -8.38 -2.06 -9.19
CA PHE A 85 -9.64 -2.09 -9.93
C PHE A 85 -9.58 -1.19 -11.17
N ALA A 86 -9.06 0.03 -11.03
CA ALA A 86 -8.85 0.92 -12.18
C ALA A 86 -7.95 0.28 -13.25
N GLY A 87 -6.83 -0.33 -12.84
CA GLY A 87 -5.97 -1.09 -13.74
C GLY A 87 -6.65 -2.33 -14.32
N SER A 88 -7.52 -3.01 -13.57
CA SER A 88 -8.29 -4.15 -14.10
C SER A 88 -9.29 -3.73 -15.17
N ASP A 89 -9.90 -2.56 -15.03
CA ASP A 89 -10.88 -2.02 -15.96
C ASP A 89 -10.26 -1.15 -17.07
N ALA A 90 -8.92 -1.00 -17.07
CA ALA A 90 -8.17 -0.11 -17.95
C ALA A 90 -8.75 1.32 -17.98
N LYS A 91 -9.14 1.82 -16.80
CA LYS A 91 -9.88 3.07 -16.66
C LYS A 91 -8.99 4.29 -16.94
N GLU A 92 -9.10 4.91 -18.11
CA GLU A 92 -8.21 6.00 -18.54
C GLU A 92 -8.37 7.32 -17.78
N ASP A 93 -9.56 7.59 -17.22
CA ASP A 93 -9.91 8.81 -16.48
C ASP A 93 -9.60 8.73 -14.98
N PHE A 94 -8.95 7.64 -14.53
CA PHE A 94 -8.56 7.46 -13.14
C PHE A 94 -7.25 8.22 -12.81
N GLU A 95 -7.18 8.78 -11.61
CA GLU A 95 -6.03 9.57 -11.14
C GLU A 95 -4.88 8.67 -10.61
N TYR A 96 -4.30 7.83 -11.46
CA TYR A 96 -3.30 6.83 -11.07
C TYR A 96 -2.10 7.42 -10.32
N GLU A 97 -1.54 8.51 -10.83
CA GLU A 97 -0.37 9.17 -10.25
C GLU A 97 -0.67 9.74 -8.86
N ALA A 98 -1.87 10.30 -8.67
CA ALA A 98 -2.28 10.88 -7.39
C ALA A 98 -2.49 9.79 -6.33
N TYR A 99 -3.10 8.66 -6.70
CA TYR A 99 -3.22 7.50 -5.82
C TYR A 99 -1.86 6.89 -5.48
N LEU A 100 -0.97 6.72 -6.47
CA LEU A 100 0.38 6.23 -6.21
C LEU A 100 1.14 7.16 -5.26
N GLN A 101 1.05 8.48 -5.46
CA GLN A 101 1.71 9.44 -4.60
C GLN A 101 1.18 9.37 -3.16
N ALA A 102 -0.15 9.31 -2.99
CA ALA A 102 -0.75 9.18 -1.67
C ALA A 102 -0.34 7.88 -0.95
N ILE A 103 -0.20 6.76 -1.67
CA ILE A 103 0.36 5.52 -1.12
C ILE A 103 1.81 5.68 -0.69
N LYS A 104 2.65 6.31 -1.53
CA LYS A 104 4.05 6.59 -1.19
C LYS A 104 4.17 7.45 0.07
N ASP A 105 3.37 8.51 0.15
CA ASP A 105 3.35 9.43 1.27
C ASP A 105 2.90 8.72 2.55
N ALA A 106 1.84 7.92 2.48
CA ALA A 106 1.37 7.08 3.59
C ALA A 106 2.46 6.12 4.09
N ILE A 107 3.11 5.39 3.18
CA ILE A 107 4.19 4.45 3.52
C ILE A 107 5.37 5.19 4.18
N ALA A 108 5.69 6.40 3.72
CA ALA A 108 6.78 7.20 4.28
C ALA A 108 6.55 7.65 5.73
N THR A 109 5.31 7.64 6.22
CA THR A 109 5.00 7.92 7.64
C THR A 109 5.22 6.72 8.56
N ILE A 110 5.31 5.51 8.00
CA ILE A 110 5.53 4.29 8.78
C ILE A 110 6.98 4.26 9.26
N SER A 111 7.15 4.25 10.57
CA SER A 111 8.48 4.10 11.18
C SER A 111 8.79 2.64 11.45
N ALA A 112 9.98 2.19 11.04
CA ALA A 112 10.53 0.93 11.54
C ALA A 112 10.73 1.02 13.06
N VAL A 113 10.29 -0.01 13.77
CA VAL A 113 10.38 -0.14 15.24
C VAL A 113 11.74 -0.66 15.66
#